data_AF-C2M9R4-F1
#
_entry.id   AF-C2M9R4-F1
#
_cell.length_a   1.000
_cell.length_b   1.000
_cell.length_c   1.000
_cell.angle_alpha   90.00
_cell.angle_beta   90.00
_cell.angle_gamma   90.00
#
_symmetry.space_group_name_H-M   'P 1'
#
loop_
_entity.id
_entity.type
_entity.pdbx_description
1 polymer ?
#
loop_
_entity_poly.entity_id
_entity_poly.type
_entity_poly.pdbx_seq_one_letter_code
_entity_poly.pdbx_strand_id
1 'polypeptide(L)' 'ELVCDANQLTSLNVSTNTALTKLGCGSNRLTSLNVSNCTALTELWCHNNQLTILDVSRIPP' A
#
# COMPACT_ATOMS: atom_id res chain seq x y z
N GLU A 1 -6.51 7.00 -6.99
CA GLU A 1 -6.59 5.57 -6.62
C GLU A 1 -5.59 4.78 -7.45
N LEU A 2 -5.02 3.72 -6.88
CA LEU A 2 -4.13 2.76 -7.54
C LEU A 2 -4.53 1.36 -7.09
N VAL A 3 -4.85 0.48 -8.05
CA VAL A 3 -5.21 -0.92 -7.78
C VAL A 3 -4.33 -1.82 -8.63
N CYS A 4 -3.55 -2.68 -7.97
CA CYS A 4 -2.63 -3.65 -8.58
C CYS A 4 -2.72 -5.02 -7.90
N ASP A 5 -3.91 -5.37 -7.41
CA ASP A 5 -4.19 -6.64 -6.74
C ASP A 5 -3.89 -7.84 -7.65
N ALA A 6 -3.59 -8.99 -7.04
CA ALA A 6 -3.42 -10.29 -7.71
C ALA A 6 -2.32 -10.29 -8.78
N ASN A 7 -1.14 -9.79 -8.42
CA ASN A 7 0.06 -9.83 -9.25
C ASN A 7 1.19 -10.59 -8.56
N GLN A 8 2.39 -10.53 -9.14
CA GLN A 8 3.60 -11.10 -8.55
C GLN A 8 4.58 -10.00 -8.14
N LEU A 9 4.07 -8.81 -7.78
CA LEU A 9 4.92 -7.68 -7.40
C LEU A 9 5.72 -8.03 -6.15
N THR A 10 7.03 -7.88 -6.26
CA THR A 10 7.97 -8.00 -5.13
C THR A 10 8.29 -6.63 -4.52
N SER A 11 8.01 -5.55 -5.24
CA SER A 11 8.13 -4.18 -4.77
C SER A 11 7.01 -3.30 -5.34
N LEU A 12 6.65 -2.26 -4.60
CA LEU A 12 5.68 -1.25 -5.01
C LEU A 12 6.15 0.11 -4.49
N ASN A 13 6.37 1.06 -5.39
CA ASN A 13 6.77 2.42 -5.03
C ASN A 13 5.60 3.39 -5.27
N VAL A 14 5.07 3.94 -4.17
CA VAL A 14 4.01 4.96 -4.16
C VAL A 14 4.49 6.30 -3.55
N SER A 15 5.80 6.47 -3.38
CA SER A 15 6.38 7.57 -2.59
C SER A 15 6.10 8.97 -3.13
N THR A 16 5.73 9.12 -4.40
CA THR A 16 5.38 10.40 -5.03
C THR A 16 3.86 10.63 -5.13
N ASN A 17 3.06 9.63 -4.77
CA ASN A 17 1.60 9.67 -4.90
C ASN A 17 0.96 10.31 -3.66
N THR A 18 1.30 11.57 -3.37
CA THR A 18 0.82 12.30 -2.18
C THR A 18 -0.69 12.50 -2.16
N ALA A 19 -1.32 12.58 -3.34
CA ALA A 19 -2.76 12.69 -3.53
C ALA A 19 -3.49 11.32 -3.59
N LEU A 20 -2.80 10.21 -3.33
CA LEU A 20 -3.41 8.88 -3.36
C LEU A 20 -4.38 8.72 -2.21
N THR A 21 -5.67 8.50 -2.53
CA THR A 21 -6.74 8.29 -1.53
C THR A 21 -7.01 6.81 -1.26
N LYS A 22 -6.80 5.95 -2.25
CA LYS A 22 -7.02 4.49 -2.16
C LYS A 22 -5.87 3.73 -2.78
N LEU A 23 -5.42 2.67 -2.10
CA LEU A 23 -4.38 1.76 -2.57
C LEU A 23 -4.81 0.29 -2.38
N GLY A 24 -5.02 -0.42 -3.49
CA GLY A 24 -5.15 -1.88 -3.54
C GLY A 24 -3.86 -2.52 -4.05
N CYS A 25 -3.19 -3.31 -3.22
CA CYS A 25 -1.99 -4.06 -3.56
C CYS A 25 -1.99 -5.47 -2.96
N GLY A 26 -3.17 -5.99 -2.63
CA GLY A 26 -3.38 -7.31 -2.06
C GLY A 26 -3.01 -8.44 -3.02
N SER A 27 -2.75 -9.62 -2.48
CA SER A 27 -2.36 -10.82 -3.23
C SER A 27 -1.15 -10.58 -4.13
N ASN A 28 -0.06 -10.12 -3.51
CA ASN A 28 1.24 -9.90 -4.14
C ASN A 28 2.35 -10.60 -3.30
N ARG A 29 3.62 -10.28 -3.57
CA ARG A 29 4.79 -10.81 -2.84
C ARG A 29 5.59 -9.70 -2.18
N LEU A 30 4.92 -8.60 -1.79
CA LEU A 30 5.58 -7.47 -1.14
C LEU A 30 6.08 -7.89 0.24
N THR A 31 7.35 -7.61 0.53
CA THR A 31 7.97 -7.82 1.85
C THR A 31 7.97 -6.54 2.69
N SER A 32 7.86 -5.38 2.04
CA SER A 32 7.68 -4.08 2.65
C SER A 32 6.71 -3.24 1.82
N LEU A 33 6.02 -2.34 2.50
CA LEU A 33 5.14 -1.35 1.88
C LEU A 33 5.26 -0.04 2.66
N ASN A 34 5.72 1.01 1.99
CA ASN A 34 5.84 2.33 2.58
C ASN A 34 4.79 3.28 1.98
N VAL A 35 3.85 3.70 2.82
CA VAL A 35 2.76 4.64 2.47
C VAL A 35 2.91 5.99 3.18
N SER A 36 4.07 6.28 3.78
CA SER A 36 4.23 7.46 4.65
C SER A 36 4.02 8.80 3.92
N ASN A 37 4.33 8.86 2.62
CA ASN A 37 4.12 10.03 1.77
C ASN A 37 2.70 10.12 1.18
N CYS A 38 1.89 9.06 1.27
CA CYS A 38 0.51 9.05 0.79
C CYS A 38 -0.40 9.69 1.85
N THR A 39 -0.21 10.98 2.13
CA THR A 39 -0.89 11.68 3.24
C THR A 39 -2.40 11.82 3.08
N ALA A 40 -2.92 11.66 1.86
CA ALA A 40 -4.35 11.65 1.57
C ALA A 40 -4.98 10.25 1.63
N LEU A 41 -4.21 9.20 1.97
CA LEU A 41 -4.67 7.81 1.91
C LEU A 41 -5.69 7.53 3.01
N THR A 42 -6.88 7.11 2.60
CA THR A 42 -7.99 6.74 3.50
C THR A 42 -8.32 5.25 3.44
N GLU A 43 -7.95 4.57 2.36
CA GLU A 43 -8.24 3.15 2.16
C GLU A 43 -6.98 2.41 1.70
N LEU A 44 -6.60 1.34 2.41
CA LEU A 44 -5.48 0.47 2.10
C LEU A 44 -5.90 -1.01 2.15
N TRP A 45 -5.79 -1.69 1.02
CA TRP A 45 -5.92 -3.15 0.94
C TRP A 45 -4.57 -3.76 0.55
N CYS A 46 -3.90 -4.40 1.50
CA CYS A 46 -2.58 -5.02 1.28
C CYS A 46 -2.53 -6.49 1.76
N HIS A 47 -3.70 -7.14 1.90
CA HIS A 47 -3.83 -8.52 2.35
C HIS A 47 -3.05 -9.49 1.43
N ASN A 48 -2.72 -10.70 1.92
CA ASN A 48 -2.01 -11.72 1.14
C ASN A 48 -0.70 -11.20 0.51
N ASN A 49 0.13 -10.56 1.34
CA ASN A 49 1.53 -10.23 1.04
C ASN A 49 2.44 -10.90 2.07
N GLN A 50 3.74 -10.62 2.00
CA GLN A 50 4.75 -11.10 2.95
C GLN A 50 5.26 -9.94 3.83
N LEU A 51 4.40 -8.96 4.11
CA LEU A 51 4.75 -7.78 4.90
C LEU A 51 5.08 -8.19 6.34
N THR A 52 6.29 -7.87 6.78
CA THR A 52 6.71 -8.09 8.18
C THR A 52 6.48 -6.85 9.05
N ILE A 53 6.38 -5.68 8.43
CA ILE A 53 6.14 -4.39 9.06
C ILE A 53 5.15 -3.63 8.20
N LEU A 54 4.12 -3.07 8.83
CA LEU A 54 3.16 -2.18 8.21
C LEU A 54 2.79 -1.09 9.21
N ASP A 55 3.12 0.15 8.90
CA ASP A 55 2.72 1.33 9.68
C ASP A 55 1.52 2.00 9.01
N VAL A 56 0.38 1.94 9.69
CA VAL A 56 -0.90 2.57 9.28
C VAL A 56 -1.31 3.70 10.22
N SER A 57 -0.42 4.19 11.09
CA SER A 57 -0.74 5.20 12.10
C SER A 57 -1.30 6.51 11.55
N ARG A 58 -1.08 6.79 10.26
CA ARG A 58 -1.59 7.98 9.56
C ARG A 58 -2.91 7.75 8.82
N ILE A 59 -3.32 6.49 8.66
CA ILE A 59 -4.55 6.14 7.97
C ILE A 59 -5.69 6.21 9.01
N PRO A 60 -6.75 6.99 8.76
CA PRO A 60 -7.88 7.06 9.69
C PRO A 60 -8.56 5.67 9.83
N PRO A 61 -9.20 5.39 10.98
CA PRO A 61 -9.96 4.16 11.20
C PRO A 61 -11.09 3.94 10.20
#